data_AF-A0A4Y7SSX8-F1
#
_entry.id   AF-A0A4Y7SSX8-F1
#
_cell.length_a   1.000
_cell.length_b   1.000
_cell.length_c   1.000
_cell.angle_alpha   90.00
_cell.angle_beta   90.00
_cell.angle_gamma   90.00
#
_symmetry.space_group_name_H-M   'P 1'
#
loop_
_entity.id
_entity.type
_entity.pdbx_description
1 polymer ?
#
loop_
_entity_poly.entity_id
_entity_poly.type
_entity_poly.pdbx_seq_one_letter_code
_entity_poly.pdbx_strand_id
1 'polypeptide(L)'
;MAVQDGERQPLLDPSNKSSPQHTATIDDIGTSLLNNDEVIPKAGEDARYNNNRFIVQAAVTLLGLTGLVLLIKHLIDTGDTEFDLKGALKKALGGGLSGAAAMILQVFVFMPLRTIMNYQYRFGTSTTTAATTLYADGGWTRYYQGLSAALLQGPISRFGDTAANAGILALLRSNPVMKRLPAFIQTIFASLAAAAFRIVLTPIDTVKTTLQAQGKPGIAILKARIKRYGLGTLWYGALATAAATFVGHYPWFSTYNYLEDVLPEAHTTFEKLSRRAFIGFVASVVSDTISNSLRVVKTYRQVNDTRIGYVAAARNVIEADGWAGLLGRGLKTRILANGFARPHILSPLAVLP
;
A
#
# COMPACT_ATOMS: atom_id res chain seq x y z
N MET A 1 27.41 -17.18 35.84
CA MET A 1 26.43 -18.12 35.29
C MET A 1 25.76 -17.46 34.11
N ALA A 2 26.04 -17.93 32.90
CA ALA A 2 25.54 -17.37 31.65
C ALA A 2 24.09 -17.81 31.40
N VAL A 3 23.26 -16.87 30.97
CA VAL A 3 21.86 -17.08 30.56
C VAL A 3 21.88 -17.40 29.07
N GLN A 4 21.38 -18.58 28.68
CA GLN A 4 21.21 -19.00 27.29
C GLN A 4 20.00 -18.29 26.66
N ASP A 5 20.26 -17.47 25.65
CA ASP A 5 19.24 -16.94 24.74
C ASP A 5 18.72 -18.05 23.81
N GLY A 6 17.43 -18.33 23.90
CA GLY A 6 16.74 -19.31 23.05
C GLY A 6 16.42 -18.74 21.67
N GLU A 7 17.39 -18.80 20.75
CA GLU A 7 17.15 -18.62 19.32
C GLU A 7 16.25 -19.75 18.79
N ARG A 8 15.03 -19.42 18.32
CA ARG A 8 14.17 -20.37 17.60
C ARG A 8 14.57 -20.41 16.13
N GLN A 9 15.02 -21.59 15.70
CA GLN A 9 15.42 -21.91 14.33
C GLN A 9 14.27 -21.74 13.32
N PRO A 10 14.57 -21.37 12.06
CA PRO A 10 13.58 -21.38 10.99
C PRO A 10 13.19 -22.82 10.63
N LEU A 11 11.91 -23.00 10.29
CA LEU A 11 11.30 -24.28 9.91
C LEU A 11 11.97 -24.86 8.66
N LEU A 12 12.93 -25.77 8.87
CA LEU A 12 13.30 -26.80 7.91
C LEU A 12 13.01 -28.15 8.57
N ASP A 13 12.38 -29.03 7.80
CA ASP A 13 12.22 -30.45 8.11
C ASP A 13 13.60 -31.05 8.46
N PRO A 14 13.78 -31.64 9.66
CA PRO A 14 15.10 -32.10 10.13
C PRO A 14 15.69 -33.27 9.32
N SER A 15 14.99 -33.77 8.29
CA SER A 15 15.47 -34.84 7.41
C SER A 15 16.33 -34.38 6.23
N ASN A 16 16.46 -33.08 5.94
CA ASN A 16 17.23 -32.60 4.78
C ASN A 16 18.40 -31.69 5.17
N LYS A 17 19.55 -32.29 5.50
CA LYS A 17 20.81 -31.57 5.71
C LYS A 17 21.37 -31.07 4.37
N SER A 18 20.92 -29.91 3.93
CA SER A 18 21.67 -29.06 3.00
C SER A 18 21.38 -27.59 3.33
N SER A 19 22.44 -26.82 3.52
CA SER A 19 22.40 -25.38 3.81
C SER A 19 21.50 -24.66 2.79
N PRO A 20 20.61 -23.74 3.19
CA PRO A 20 19.76 -23.03 2.24
C PRO A 20 20.57 -21.97 1.50
N GLN A 21 21.30 -22.39 0.47
CA GLN A 21 21.58 -21.52 -0.67
C GLN A 21 20.25 -21.34 -1.40
N HIS A 22 19.65 -20.14 -1.29
CA HIS A 22 18.50 -19.76 -2.11
C HIS A 22 18.94 -19.59 -3.58
N THR A 23 19.16 -20.72 -4.25
CA THR A 23 19.28 -20.83 -5.69
C THR A 23 18.25 -21.85 -6.17
N ALA A 24 16.96 -21.61 -5.88
CA ALA A 24 15.91 -22.33 -6.58
C ALA A 24 16.03 -21.96 -8.06
N THR A 25 16.37 -22.93 -8.90
CA THR A 25 16.46 -22.71 -10.33
C THR A 25 15.06 -22.43 -10.90
N ILE A 26 14.97 -21.80 -12.07
CA ILE A 26 13.68 -21.50 -12.71
C ILE A 26 12.83 -22.78 -12.87
N ASP A 27 13.50 -23.92 -13.04
CA ASP A 27 12.89 -25.24 -13.16
C ASP A 27 12.34 -25.76 -11.82
N ASP A 28 12.97 -25.48 -10.68
CA ASP A 28 12.46 -25.86 -9.35
C ASP A 28 11.18 -25.11 -8.97
N ILE A 29 11.08 -23.84 -9.36
CA ILE A 29 9.86 -23.02 -9.15
C ILE A 29 8.72 -23.52 -10.05
N GLY A 30 9.03 -23.85 -11.31
CA GLY A 30 8.07 -24.45 -12.23
C GLY A 30 7.55 -25.79 -11.72
N THR A 31 8.44 -26.64 -11.21
CA THR A 31 8.13 -28.02 -10.81
C THR A 31 7.43 -28.08 -9.45
N SER A 32 7.80 -27.26 -8.47
CA SER A 32 7.11 -27.17 -7.16
C SER A 32 5.69 -26.59 -7.27
N LEU A 33 5.42 -25.75 -8.26
CA LEU A 33 4.07 -25.24 -8.55
C LEU A 33 3.18 -26.25 -9.30
N LEU A 34 3.80 -27.25 -9.95
CA LEU A 34 3.14 -28.36 -10.63
C LEU A 34 2.92 -29.56 -9.71
N ASN A 35 3.84 -29.82 -8.77
CA ASN A 35 3.82 -31.01 -7.90
C ASN A 35 3.07 -30.84 -6.57
N ASN A 36 2.56 -29.64 -6.24
CA ASN A 36 1.66 -29.48 -5.11
C ASN A 36 0.26 -29.99 -5.49
N ASP A 37 0.11 -31.31 -5.47
CA ASP A 37 -1.16 -32.06 -5.60
C ASP A 37 -2.01 -31.90 -4.32
N GLU A 38 -2.31 -30.66 -3.96
CA GLU A 38 -3.42 -30.37 -3.05
C GLU A 38 -4.71 -30.58 -3.86
N VAL A 39 -5.35 -31.74 -3.64
CA VAL A 39 -6.65 -32.20 -4.20
C VAL A 39 -7.18 -31.32 -5.34
N ILE A 40 -6.82 -31.68 -6.58
CA ILE A 40 -7.24 -31.02 -7.81
C ILE A 40 -8.78 -30.99 -7.88
N PRO A 41 -9.45 -29.84 -7.74
CA PRO A 41 -10.85 -29.72 -8.11
C PRO A 41 -10.92 -29.77 -9.65
N LYS A 42 -11.89 -30.51 -10.19
CA LYS A 42 -12.01 -30.77 -11.63
C LYS A 42 -11.96 -29.45 -12.42
N ALA A 43 -11.09 -29.38 -13.43
CA ALA A 43 -10.75 -28.21 -14.23
C ALA A 43 -11.96 -27.47 -14.87
N GLY A 44 -13.13 -28.10 -14.95
CA GLY A 44 -14.37 -27.49 -15.45
C GLY A 44 -15.17 -26.67 -14.43
N GLU A 45 -15.13 -27.01 -13.14
CA GLU A 45 -15.92 -26.31 -12.11
C GLU A 45 -15.23 -25.02 -11.64
N ASP A 46 -13.91 -25.04 -11.49
CA ASP A 46 -13.13 -23.86 -11.10
C ASP A 46 -13.05 -22.81 -12.20
N ALA A 47 -12.97 -23.19 -13.49
CA ALA A 47 -12.97 -22.21 -14.58
C ALA A 47 -14.28 -21.41 -14.60
N ARG A 48 -15.43 -22.07 -14.37
CA ARG A 48 -16.76 -21.43 -14.35
C ARG A 48 -17.01 -20.65 -13.05
N TYR A 49 -16.64 -21.21 -11.90
CA TYR A 49 -16.78 -20.57 -10.58
C TYR A 49 -15.83 -19.39 -10.40
N ASN A 50 -14.60 -19.48 -10.90
CA ASN A 50 -13.60 -18.43 -10.85
C ASN A 50 -13.87 -17.31 -11.87
N ASN A 51 -14.38 -17.65 -13.06
CA ASN A 51 -14.80 -16.64 -14.03
C ASN A 51 -16.04 -15.89 -13.51
N ASN A 52 -17.01 -16.56 -12.89
CA ASN A 52 -18.15 -15.87 -12.26
C ASN A 52 -17.71 -14.95 -11.11
N ARG A 53 -16.76 -15.35 -10.26
CA ARG A 53 -16.25 -14.46 -9.21
C ARG A 53 -15.39 -13.31 -9.75
N PHE A 54 -14.62 -13.54 -10.81
CA PHE A 54 -13.85 -12.50 -11.48
C PHE A 54 -14.76 -11.51 -12.20
N ILE A 55 -15.76 -12.01 -12.93
CA ILE A 55 -16.81 -11.21 -13.57
C ILE A 55 -17.61 -10.46 -12.51
N VAL A 56 -18.00 -11.09 -11.41
CA VAL A 56 -18.70 -10.42 -10.31
C VAL A 56 -17.79 -9.39 -9.63
N GLN A 57 -16.50 -9.65 -9.42
CA GLN A 57 -15.58 -8.67 -8.84
C GLN A 57 -15.28 -7.52 -9.80
N ALA A 58 -15.09 -7.80 -11.08
CA ALA A 58 -14.93 -6.82 -12.13
C ALA A 58 -16.21 -6.01 -12.29
N ALA A 59 -17.38 -6.64 -12.27
CA ALA A 59 -18.68 -5.99 -12.35
C ALA A 59 -18.99 -5.18 -11.09
N VAL A 60 -18.68 -5.65 -9.88
CA VAL A 60 -18.84 -4.88 -8.63
C VAL A 60 -17.85 -3.72 -8.59
N THR A 61 -16.63 -3.91 -9.07
CA THR A 61 -15.64 -2.82 -9.18
C THR A 61 -16.06 -1.81 -10.24
N LEU A 62 -16.55 -2.27 -11.38
CA LEU A 62 -17.06 -1.44 -12.46
C LEU A 62 -18.34 -0.72 -12.02
N LEU A 63 -19.29 -1.39 -11.36
CA LEU A 63 -20.50 -0.80 -10.77
C LEU A 63 -20.16 0.16 -9.63
N GLY A 64 -19.13 -0.12 -8.84
CA GLY A 64 -18.64 0.79 -7.81
C GLY A 64 -17.98 2.03 -8.41
N LEU A 65 -17.20 1.87 -9.48
CA LEU A 65 -16.61 2.98 -10.24
C LEU A 65 -17.68 3.78 -10.99
N THR A 66 -18.63 3.12 -11.64
CA THR A 66 -19.76 3.73 -12.33
C THR A 66 -20.68 4.41 -11.33
N GLY A 67 -20.97 3.80 -10.19
CA GLY A 67 -21.73 4.39 -9.09
C GLY A 67 -21.01 5.61 -8.50
N LEU A 68 -19.69 5.56 -8.35
CA LEU A 68 -18.87 6.72 -7.95
C LEU A 68 -18.89 7.81 -9.02
N VAL A 69 -18.77 7.47 -10.31
CA VAL A 69 -18.84 8.41 -11.43
C VAL A 69 -20.24 9.03 -11.55
N LEU A 70 -21.30 8.23 -11.37
CA LEU A 70 -22.68 8.70 -11.38
C LEU A 70 -23.00 9.54 -10.15
N LEU A 71 -22.45 9.20 -8.98
CA LEU A 71 -22.54 10.03 -7.77
C LEU A 71 -21.81 11.36 -7.99
N ILE A 72 -20.58 11.33 -8.51
CA ILE A 72 -19.81 12.54 -8.86
C ILE A 72 -20.59 13.37 -9.89
N LYS A 73 -21.13 12.74 -10.93
CA LYS A 73 -21.92 13.40 -11.97
C LYS A 73 -23.20 14.01 -11.39
N HIS A 74 -23.94 13.25 -10.58
CA HIS A 74 -25.15 13.74 -9.90
C HIS A 74 -24.83 14.92 -8.97
N LEU A 75 -23.69 14.88 -8.26
CA LEU A 75 -23.21 15.96 -7.40
C LEU A 75 -22.75 17.19 -8.20
N ILE A 76 -22.23 17.02 -9.41
CA ILE A 76 -21.94 18.11 -10.36
C ILE A 76 -23.23 18.72 -10.87
N ASP A 77 -24.19 17.88 -11.30
CA ASP A 77 -25.46 18.29 -11.89
C ASP A 77 -26.39 18.99 -10.87
N THR A 78 -26.17 18.78 -9.55
CA THR A 78 -26.92 19.44 -8.46
C THR A 78 -26.18 20.62 -7.80
N GLY A 79 -24.96 20.94 -8.22
CA GLY A 79 -24.18 22.06 -7.67
C GLY A 79 -24.41 23.36 -8.44
N ASP A 80 -24.71 24.45 -7.74
CA ASP A 80 -24.83 25.78 -8.35
C ASP A 80 -23.50 26.20 -9.01
N THR A 81 -23.61 26.63 -10.26
CA THR A 81 -22.50 26.85 -11.20
C THR A 81 -21.78 28.18 -10.99
N GLU A 82 -21.03 28.32 -9.90
CA GLU A 82 -19.99 29.37 -9.76
C GLU A 82 -18.69 28.86 -9.11
N PHE A 83 -18.33 27.59 -9.32
CA PHE A 83 -17.03 27.06 -8.87
C PHE A 83 -16.04 26.87 -10.02
N ASP A 84 -14.89 27.53 -9.95
CA ASP A 84 -13.80 27.42 -10.94
C ASP A 84 -13.04 26.08 -10.79
N LEU A 85 -13.69 24.99 -11.23
CA LEU A 85 -13.12 23.65 -11.29
C LEU A 85 -11.82 23.63 -12.10
N LYS A 86 -11.76 24.43 -13.17
CA LYS A 86 -10.61 24.52 -14.07
C LYS A 86 -9.41 25.17 -13.37
N GLY A 87 -9.62 26.24 -12.61
CA GLY A 87 -8.58 26.88 -11.80
C GLY A 87 -8.13 26.03 -10.61
N ALA A 88 -9.06 25.35 -9.93
CA ALA A 88 -8.74 24.41 -8.86
C ALA A 88 -7.88 23.25 -9.37
N LEU A 89 -8.25 22.64 -10.49
CA LEU A 89 -7.45 21.60 -11.15
C LEU A 89 -6.10 22.16 -11.64
N LYS A 90 -6.05 23.34 -12.24
CA LYS A 90 -4.79 23.95 -12.71
C LYS A 90 -3.81 24.22 -11.56
N LYS A 91 -4.29 24.70 -10.41
CA LYS A 91 -3.48 24.85 -9.19
C LYS A 91 -3.02 23.49 -8.65
N ALA A 92 -3.92 22.49 -8.63
CA ALA A 92 -3.61 21.13 -8.21
C ALA A 92 -2.58 20.45 -9.14
N LEU A 93 -2.63 20.72 -10.45
CA LEU A 93 -1.66 20.25 -11.44
C LEU A 93 -0.27 20.83 -11.17
N GLY A 94 -0.17 22.13 -10.86
CA GLY A 94 1.11 22.77 -10.49
C GLY A 94 1.74 22.20 -9.22
N GLY A 95 0.91 21.99 -8.18
CA GLY A 95 1.34 21.30 -6.95
C GLY A 95 1.65 19.81 -7.17
N GLY A 96 0.92 19.16 -8.07
CA GLY A 96 1.09 17.74 -8.41
C GLY A 96 2.40 17.45 -9.13
N LEU A 97 2.86 18.34 -10.02
CA LEU A 97 4.14 18.22 -10.73
C LEU A 97 5.35 18.37 -9.80
N SER A 98 5.33 19.37 -8.92
CA SER A 98 6.38 19.54 -7.90
C SER A 98 6.39 18.39 -6.89
N GLY A 99 5.21 17.91 -6.49
CA GLY A 99 5.06 16.69 -5.70
C GLY A 99 5.59 15.45 -6.40
N ALA A 100 5.32 15.28 -7.69
CA ALA A 100 5.81 14.17 -8.50
C ALA A 100 7.34 14.16 -8.63
N ALA A 101 7.98 15.33 -8.79
CA ALA A 101 9.44 15.44 -8.80
C ALA A 101 10.05 15.05 -7.44
N ALA A 102 9.46 15.50 -6.33
CA ALA A 102 9.90 15.12 -4.98
C ALA A 102 9.77 13.60 -4.74
N MET A 103 8.76 12.95 -5.33
CA MET A 103 8.59 11.50 -5.23
C MET A 103 9.74 10.72 -5.87
N ILE A 104 10.37 11.22 -6.94
CA ILE A 104 11.50 10.53 -7.59
C ILE A 104 12.67 10.42 -6.60
N LEU A 105 13.06 11.54 -6.00
CA LEU A 105 14.11 11.56 -4.98
C LEU A 105 13.75 10.67 -3.79
N GLN A 106 12.51 10.76 -3.32
CA GLN A 106 12.00 9.93 -2.22
C GLN A 106 12.09 8.43 -2.55
N VAL A 107 11.81 8.03 -3.79
CA VAL A 107 11.94 6.64 -4.22
C VAL A 107 13.39 6.19 -4.09
N PHE A 108 14.35 6.94 -4.62
CA PHE A 108 15.77 6.55 -4.49
C PHE A 108 16.22 6.43 -3.03
N VAL A 109 15.93 7.43 -2.20
CA VAL A 109 16.42 7.48 -0.81
C VAL A 109 15.79 6.39 0.06
N PHE A 110 14.48 6.15 -0.07
CA PHE A 110 13.75 5.32 0.88
C PHE A 110 13.38 3.93 0.35
N MET A 111 13.73 3.62 -0.90
CA MET A 111 13.46 2.29 -1.45
C MET A 111 14.11 1.16 -0.65
N PRO A 112 15.37 1.24 -0.15
CA PRO A 112 15.94 0.18 0.68
C PRO A 112 15.07 -0.19 1.90
N LEU A 113 14.59 0.82 2.64
CA LEU A 113 13.70 0.61 3.78
C LEU A 113 12.35 0.01 3.36
N ARG A 114 11.81 0.42 2.20
CA ARG A 114 10.55 -0.16 1.68
C ARG A 114 10.72 -1.61 1.24
N THR A 115 11.87 -1.96 0.69
CA THR A 115 12.21 -3.34 0.29
C THR A 115 12.33 -4.23 1.52
N ILE A 116 13.06 -3.79 2.55
CA ILE A 116 13.15 -4.48 3.85
C ILE A 116 11.74 -4.66 4.43
N MET A 117 10.95 -3.59 4.51
CA MET A 117 9.59 -3.65 5.05
C MET A 117 8.69 -4.64 4.32
N ASN A 118 8.72 -4.68 2.98
CA ASN A 118 7.90 -5.61 2.20
C ASN A 118 8.36 -7.07 2.37
N TYR A 119 9.66 -7.29 2.53
CA TYR A 119 10.20 -8.60 2.91
C TYR A 119 9.67 -9.04 4.29
N GLN A 120 9.72 -8.15 5.29
CA GLN A 120 9.22 -8.42 6.65
C GLN A 120 7.72 -8.72 6.67
N TYR A 121 6.92 -8.03 5.85
CA TYR A 121 5.49 -8.32 5.75
C TYR A 121 5.20 -9.73 5.24
N ARG A 122 6.03 -10.23 4.32
CA ARG A 122 5.87 -11.58 3.74
C ARG A 122 6.41 -12.68 4.64
N PHE A 123 7.61 -12.49 5.19
CA PHE A 123 8.38 -13.55 5.85
C PHE A 123 8.46 -13.44 7.38
N GLY A 124 7.98 -12.34 7.98
CA GLY A 124 7.91 -12.22 9.44
C GLY A 124 9.24 -11.95 10.14
N THR A 125 10.28 -11.51 9.42
CA THR A 125 11.62 -11.35 9.99
C THR A 125 11.86 -10.01 10.68
N SER A 126 12.88 -9.96 11.54
CA SER A 126 13.37 -8.71 12.13
C SER A 126 13.98 -7.79 11.06
N THR A 127 14.10 -6.49 11.35
CA THR A 127 14.64 -5.51 10.38
C THR A 127 16.10 -5.82 10.04
N THR A 128 16.90 -6.20 11.04
CA THR A 128 18.31 -6.55 10.87
C THR A 128 18.44 -7.82 10.04
N THR A 129 17.68 -8.86 10.37
CA THR A 129 17.68 -10.13 9.62
C THR A 129 17.24 -9.92 8.17
N ALA A 130 16.16 -9.17 7.95
CA ALA A 130 15.70 -8.86 6.60
C ALA A 130 16.76 -8.08 5.81
N ALA A 131 17.43 -7.10 6.41
CA ALA A 131 18.50 -6.35 5.76
C ALA A 131 19.70 -7.25 5.40
N THR A 132 20.18 -8.07 6.33
CA THR A 132 21.31 -8.97 6.09
C THR A 132 20.99 -10.02 5.04
N THR A 133 19.81 -10.64 5.09
CA THR A 133 19.35 -11.61 4.08
C THR A 133 19.26 -10.97 2.70
N LEU A 134 18.65 -9.79 2.58
CA LEU A 134 18.57 -9.09 1.29
C LEU A 134 19.95 -8.71 0.76
N TYR A 135 20.87 -8.30 1.63
CA TYR A 135 22.24 -8.00 1.21
C TYR A 135 22.97 -9.27 0.74
N ALA A 136 22.79 -10.40 1.41
CA ALA A 136 23.37 -11.67 0.99
C ALA A 136 22.82 -12.16 -0.36
N ASP A 137 21.52 -11.95 -0.63
CA ASP A 137 20.86 -12.39 -1.87
C ASP A 137 21.33 -11.67 -3.14
N GLY A 138 21.79 -10.42 -3.04
CA GLY A 138 22.11 -9.62 -4.24
C GLY A 138 22.79 -8.28 -4.00
N GLY A 139 23.41 -8.11 -2.82
CA GLY A 139 24.11 -6.91 -2.41
C GLY A 139 23.22 -5.66 -2.47
N TRP A 140 23.84 -4.53 -2.80
CA TRP A 140 23.14 -3.24 -2.88
C TRP A 140 22.02 -3.21 -3.92
N THR A 141 22.14 -3.95 -5.01
CA THR A 141 21.11 -3.98 -6.06
C THR A 141 19.82 -4.64 -5.60
N ARG A 142 19.87 -5.53 -4.60
CA ARG A 142 18.69 -6.22 -4.06
C ARG A 142 17.70 -5.25 -3.42
N TYR A 143 18.21 -4.20 -2.78
CA TYR A 143 17.39 -3.15 -2.16
C TYR A 143 16.58 -2.33 -3.17
N TYR A 144 17.02 -2.26 -4.42
CA TYR A 144 16.40 -1.48 -5.49
C TYR A 144 15.59 -2.34 -6.48
N GLN A 145 15.29 -3.59 -6.14
CA GLN A 145 14.45 -4.42 -7.01
C GLN A 145 13.00 -3.91 -7.01
N GLY A 146 12.48 -3.65 -8.22
CA GLY A 146 11.20 -2.96 -8.43
C GLY A 146 11.32 -1.44 -8.62
N LEU A 147 12.54 -0.90 -8.82
CA LEU A 147 12.77 0.55 -8.92
C LEU A 147 12.01 1.17 -10.08
N SER A 148 11.97 0.52 -11.25
CA SER A 148 11.22 1.01 -12.42
C SER A 148 9.73 1.16 -12.11
N ALA A 149 9.11 0.15 -11.50
CA ALA A 149 7.72 0.20 -11.08
C ALA A 149 7.50 1.26 -9.97
N ALA A 150 8.46 1.45 -9.07
CA ALA A 150 8.39 2.49 -8.03
C ALA A 150 8.50 3.91 -8.60
N LEU A 151 9.40 4.14 -9.57
CA LEU A 151 9.59 5.41 -10.26
C LEU A 151 8.39 5.77 -11.14
N LEU A 152 7.66 4.79 -11.65
CA LEU A 152 6.40 5.02 -12.35
C LEU A 152 5.27 5.30 -11.34
N GLN A 153 5.12 4.44 -10.33
CA GLN A 153 4.01 4.52 -9.37
C GLN A 153 4.08 5.77 -8.49
N GLY A 154 5.26 6.15 -7.99
CA GLY A 154 5.42 7.23 -7.02
C GLY A 154 4.88 8.57 -7.53
N PRO A 155 5.39 9.08 -8.66
CA PRO A 155 4.90 10.29 -9.32
C PRO A 155 3.41 10.25 -9.65
N ILE A 156 2.94 9.16 -10.29
CA ILE A 156 1.52 9.01 -10.66
C ILE A 156 0.62 9.00 -9.42
N SER A 157 1.03 8.27 -8.38
CA SER A 157 0.30 8.22 -7.12
C SER A 157 0.19 9.59 -6.48
N ARG A 158 1.29 10.36 -6.43
CA ARG A 158 1.30 11.66 -5.77
C ARG A 158 0.52 12.72 -6.55
N PHE A 159 0.67 12.71 -7.87
CA PHE A 159 -0.10 13.53 -8.77
C PHE A 159 -1.59 13.25 -8.63
N GLY A 160 -1.99 11.99 -8.71
CA GLY A 160 -3.40 11.61 -8.62
C GLY A 160 -4.01 11.83 -7.24
N ASP A 161 -3.26 11.60 -6.15
CA ASP A 161 -3.72 11.94 -4.80
C ASP A 161 -3.99 13.46 -4.68
N THR A 162 -3.15 14.30 -5.30
CA THR A 162 -3.33 15.77 -5.31
C THR A 162 -4.53 16.19 -6.15
N ALA A 163 -4.67 15.62 -7.35
CA ALA A 163 -5.78 15.90 -8.25
C ALA A 163 -7.13 15.40 -7.68
N ALA A 164 -7.16 14.20 -7.10
CA ALA A 164 -8.35 13.63 -6.48
C ALA A 164 -8.78 14.43 -5.24
N ASN A 165 -7.84 14.84 -4.38
CA ASN A 165 -8.15 15.69 -3.23
C ASN A 165 -8.66 17.08 -3.64
N ALA A 166 -8.05 17.71 -4.65
CA ALA A 166 -8.55 18.99 -5.16
C ALA A 166 -9.94 18.84 -5.81
N GLY A 167 -10.13 17.78 -6.60
CA GLY A 167 -11.39 17.48 -7.27
C GLY A 167 -12.52 17.17 -6.29
N ILE A 168 -12.28 16.37 -5.25
CA ILE A 168 -13.32 16.05 -4.27
C ILE A 168 -13.65 17.25 -3.39
N LEU A 169 -12.66 18.06 -2.97
CA LEU A 169 -12.93 19.28 -2.20
C LEU A 169 -13.67 20.32 -3.05
N ALA A 170 -13.37 20.41 -4.35
CA ALA A 170 -14.13 21.21 -5.30
C ALA A 170 -15.61 20.78 -5.34
N LEU A 171 -15.85 19.47 -5.53
CA LEU A 171 -17.20 18.89 -5.56
C LEU A 171 -17.96 19.06 -4.24
N LEU A 172 -17.26 18.93 -3.10
CA LEU A 172 -17.86 19.09 -1.78
C LEU A 172 -18.23 20.54 -1.48
N ARG A 173 -17.48 21.51 -2.01
CA ARG A 173 -17.74 22.95 -1.81
C ARG A 173 -18.77 23.53 -2.77
N SER A 174 -18.92 22.95 -3.97
CA SER A 174 -19.91 23.38 -4.97
C SER A 174 -21.34 22.96 -4.61
N ASN A 175 -21.51 21.99 -3.71
CA ASN A 175 -22.83 21.53 -3.30
C ASN A 175 -23.27 22.20 -1.96
N PRO A 176 -24.41 22.92 -1.93
CA PRO A 176 -24.91 23.62 -0.74
C PRO A 176 -25.15 22.71 0.47
N VAL A 177 -25.46 21.43 0.24
CA VAL A 177 -25.69 20.42 1.28
C VAL A 177 -24.36 19.92 1.83
N MET A 178 -23.40 19.59 0.94
CA MET A 178 -22.08 19.08 1.33
C MET A 178 -21.23 20.10 2.10
N LYS A 179 -21.35 21.39 1.76
CA LYS A 179 -20.65 22.49 2.45
C LYS A 179 -21.05 22.60 3.93
N ARG A 180 -22.27 22.16 4.29
CA ARG A 180 -22.78 22.18 5.68
C ARG A 180 -22.41 20.92 6.46
N LEU A 181 -21.85 19.89 5.81
CA LEU A 181 -21.46 18.67 6.49
C LEU A 181 -20.17 18.90 7.31
N PRO A 182 -20.08 18.30 8.51
CA PRO A 182 -18.85 18.31 9.29
C PRO A 182 -17.64 17.79 8.50
N ALA A 183 -16.45 18.33 8.81
CA ALA A 183 -15.20 17.99 8.13
C ALA A 183 -14.91 16.47 8.06
N PHE A 184 -15.33 15.71 9.09
CA PHE A 184 -15.16 14.26 9.12
C PHE A 184 -15.93 13.53 8.00
N ILE A 185 -17.13 14.01 7.61
CA ILE A 185 -17.92 13.40 6.54
C ILE A 185 -17.29 13.72 5.18
N GLN A 186 -16.81 14.95 5.00
CA GLN A 186 -16.06 15.35 3.80
C GLN A 186 -14.80 14.49 3.60
N THR A 187 -14.12 14.14 4.69
CA THR A 187 -12.95 13.25 4.67
C THR A 187 -13.31 11.83 4.23
N ILE A 188 -14.52 11.32 4.50
CA ILE A 188 -14.95 10.00 4.02
C ILE A 188 -14.97 9.97 2.49
N PHE A 189 -15.56 10.99 1.84
CA PHE A 189 -15.60 11.08 0.38
C PHE A 189 -14.21 11.18 -0.24
N ALA A 190 -13.34 12.00 0.35
CA ALA A 190 -11.94 12.08 -0.07
C ALA A 190 -11.21 10.75 0.07
N SER A 191 -11.45 10.03 1.17
CA SER A 191 -10.85 8.71 1.43
C SER A 191 -11.32 7.66 0.43
N LEU A 192 -12.60 7.70 0.02
CA LEU A 192 -13.16 6.80 -1.00
C LEU A 192 -12.57 7.09 -2.39
N ALA A 193 -12.44 8.36 -2.76
CA ALA A 193 -11.80 8.77 -4.01
C ALA A 193 -10.33 8.31 -4.06
N ALA A 194 -9.59 8.51 -2.96
CA ALA A 194 -8.21 8.03 -2.83
C ALA A 194 -8.14 6.49 -2.91
N ALA A 195 -9.05 5.77 -2.23
CA ALA A 195 -9.11 4.32 -2.30
C ALA A 195 -9.40 3.80 -3.71
N ALA A 196 -10.33 4.41 -4.45
CA ALA A 196 -10.62 4.08 -5.84
C ALA A 196 -9.40 4.30 -6.74
N PHE A 197 -8.70 5.43 -6.57
CA PHE A 197 -7.46 5.70 -7.30
C PHE A 197 -6.38 4.66 -7.00
N ARG A 198 -6.28 4.17 -5.77
CA ARG A 198 -5.34 3.10 -5.40
C ARG A 198 -5.66 1.76 -6.04
N ILE A 199 -6.92 1.45 -6.32
CA ILE A 199 -7.30 0.24 -7.06
C ILE A 199 -6.74 0.30 -8.48
N VAL A 200 -6.81 1.47 -9.14
CA VAL A 200 -6.25 1.67 -10.49
C VAL A 200 -4.74 1.46 -10.52
N LEU A 201 -4.03 1.92 -9.49
CA LEU A 201 -2.57 1.76 -9.38
C LEU A 201 -2.11 0.40 -8.84
N THR A 202 -3.03 -0.48 -8.45
CA THR A 202 -2.69 -1.77 -7.82
C THR A 202 -1.82 -2.66 -8.72
N PRO A 203 -2.00 -2.74 -10.06
CA PRO A 203 -1.12 -3.56 -10.91
C PRO A 203 0.35 -3.17 -10.82
N ILE A 204 0.66 -1.88 -10.86
CA ILE A 204 2.03 -1.36 -10.74
C ILE A 204 2.56 -1.65 -9.34
N ASP A 205 1.72 -1.47 -8.32
CA ASP A 205 2.05 -1.80 -6.93
C ASP A 205 2.33 -3.31 -6.73
N THR A 206 1.60 -4.19 -7.41
CA THR A 206 1.79 -5.64 -7.40
C THR A 206 3.14 -6.01 -7.98
N VAL A 207 3.52 -5.45 -9.13
CA VAL A 207 4.85 -5.66 -9.71
C VAL A 207 5.93 -5.18 -8.74
N LYS A 208 5.85 -3.93 -8.27
CA LYS A 208 6.83 -3.35 -7.35
C LYS A 208 6.97 -4.18 -6.08
N THR A 209 5.87 -4.48 -5.40
CA THR A 209 5.87 -5.15 -4.08
C THR A 209 6.34 -6.59 -4.20
N THR A 210 6.00 -7.29 -5.29
CA THR A 210 6.49 -8.65 -5.53
C THR A 210 8.00 -8.65 -5.76
N LEU A 211 8.54 -7.71 -6.54
CA LEU A 211 9.98 -7.59 -6.74
C LEU A 211 10.73 -7.18 -5.47
N GLN A 212 10.13 -6.31 -4.66
CA GLN A 212 10.71 -5.93 -3.38
C GLN A 212 10.77 -7.12 -2.41
N ALA A 213 9.69 -7.90 -2.30
CA ALA A 213 9.61 -9.04 -1.39
C ALA A 213 10.39 -10.27 -1.90
N GLN A 214 10.11 -10.74 -3.12
CA GLN A 214 10.62 -12.01 -3.66
C GLN A 214 11.92 -11.87 -4.46
N GLY A 215 12.28 -10.65 -4.86
CA GLY A 215 13.50 -10.38 -5.59
C GLY A 215 13.46 -10.73 -7.08
N LYS A 216 14.58 -11.20 -7.66
CA LYS A 216 14.70 -11.57 -9.10
C LYS A 216 13.65 -12.60 -9.54
N PRO A 217 13.34 -13.66 -8.75
CA PRO A 217 12.27 -14.60 -9.09
C PRO A 217 10.87 -13.97 -9.19
N GLY A 218 10.66 -12.76 -8.65
CA GLY A 218 9.36 -12.10 -8.61
C GLY A 218 8.69 -11.94 -9.99
N ILE A 219 9.47 -11.69 -11.06
CA ILE A 219 8.90 -11.63 -12.42
C ILE A 219 8.41 -13.01 -12.88
N ALA A 220 9.15 -14.08 -12.59
CA ALA A 220 8.76 -15.43 -12.97
C ALA A 220 7.48 -15.85 -12.23
N ILE A 221 7.39 -15.54 -10.93
CA ILE A 221 6.20 -15.76 -10.11
C ILE A 221 4.98 -15.02 -10.70
N LEU A 222 5.14 -13.74 -11.06
CA LEU A 222 4.06 -12.97 -11.67
C LEU A 222 3.64 -13.53 -13.03
N LYS A 223 4.58 -13.90 -13.89
CA LYS A 223 4.30 -14.53 -15.20
C LYS A 223 3.55 -15.85 -15.02
N ALA A 224 4.00 -16.71 -14.10
CA ALA A 224 3.34 -17.97 -13.77
C ALA A 224 1.91 -17.74 -13.27
N ARG A 225 1.71 -16.75 -12.38
CA ARG A 225 0.37 -16.37 -11.89
C ARG A 225 -0.53 -15.81 -12.98
N ILE A 226 0.00 -14.99 -13.89
CA ILE A 226 -0.79 -14.47 -15.03
C ILE A 226 -1.20 -15.63 -15.94
N LYS A 227 -0.30 -16.58 -16.21
CA LYS A 227 -0.59 -17.77 -17.02
C LYS A 227 -1.65 -18.66 -16.36
N ARG A 228 -1.60 -18.84 -15.04
CA ARG A 228 -2.51 -19.74 -14.29
C ARG A 228 -3.86 -19.11 -13.94
N TYR A 229 -3.89 -17.83 -13.57
CA TYR A 229 -5.07 -17.16 -13.01
C TYR A 229 -5.55 -15.95 -13.82
N GLY A 230 -4.88 -15.62 -14.92
CA GLY A 230 -5.18 -14.46 -15.75
C GLY A 230 -4.68 -13.12 -15.19
N LEU A 231 -4.90 -12.04 -15.95
CA LEU A 231 -4.43 -10.68 -15.63
C LEU A 231 -5.01 -10.12 -14.32
N GLY A 232 -6.17 -10.61 -13.89
CA GLY A 232 -6.80 -10.24 -12.61
C GLY A 232 -5.92 -10.47 -11.38
N THR A 233 -4.90 -11.33 -11.49
CA THR A 233 -3.89 -11.56 -10.45
C THR A 233 -3.16 -10.29 -10.00
N LEU A 234 -3.04 -9.31 -10.90
CA LEU A 234 -2.38 -8.03 -10.61
C LEU A 234 -3.18 -7.15 -9.64
N TRP A 235 -4.47 -7.43 -9.43
CA TRP A 235 -5.34 -6.77 -8.44
C TRP A 235 -5.46 -7.56 -7.14
N TYR A 236 -4.67 -8.61 -6.94
CA TYR A 236 -4.68 -9.33 -5.66
C TYR A 236 -4.16 -8.41 -4.56
N GLY A 237 -5.03 -8.14 -3.59
CA GLY A 237 -4.74 -7.14 -2.55
C GLY A 237 -5.35 -5.76 -2.83
N ALA A 238 -6.07 -5.53 -3.94
CA ALA A 238 -6.71 -4.25 -4.23
C ALA A 238 -7.68 -3.80 -3.12
N LEU A 239 -8.56 -4.70 -2.66
CA LEU A 239 -9.49 -4.39 -1.56
C LEU A 239 -8.78 -4.13 -0.24
N ALA A 240 -7.75 -4.92 0.11
CA ALA A 240 -6.95 -4.66 1.30
C ALA A 240 -6.15 -3.35 1.17
N THR A 241 -5.74 -2.97 -0.04
CA THR A 241 -5.11 -1.68 -0.34
C THR A 241 -6.09 -0.53 -0.12
N ALA A 242 -7.29 -0.65 -0.67
CA ALA A 242 -8.37 0.32 -0.50
C ALA A 242 -8.73 0.48 0.99
N ALA A 243 -8.94 -0.64 1.69
CA ALA A 243 -9.22 -0.66 3.13
C ALA A 243 -8.07 -0.05 3.95
N ALA A 244 -6.82 -0.44 3.70
CA ALA A 244 -5.66 0.12 4.40
C ALA A 244 -5.46 1.62 4.11
N THR A 245 -5.90 2.09 2.94
CA THR A 245 -5.89 3.50 2.58
C THR A 245 -6.97 4.22 3.37
N PHE A 246 -8.22 3.73 3.33
CA PHE A 246 -9.34 4.32 4.06
C PHE A 246 -9.09 4.37 5.58
N VAL A 247 -8.75 3.24 6.19
CA VAL A 247 -8.47 3.08 7.63
C VAL A 247 -7.24 3.87 8.05
N GLY A 248 -6.26 4.07 7.16
CA GLY A 248 -5.11 4.92 7.46
C GLY A 248 -5.39 6.41 7.30
N HIS A 249 -6.22 6.80 6.32
CA HIS A 249 -6.45 8.20 5.97
C HIS A 249 -7.21 8.93 7.09
N TYR A 250 -8.28 8.33 7.60
CA TYR A 250 -9.11 8.98 8.62
C TYR A 250 -8.35 9.32 9.92
N PRO A 251 -7.62 8.37 10.58
CA PRO A 251 -6.84 8.69 11.77
C PRO A 251 -5.70 9.68 11.50
N TRP A 252 -5.14 9.68 10.29
CA TRP A 252 -4.10 10.64 9.91
C TRP A 252 -4.64 12.07 9.98
N PHE A 253 -5.75 12.35 9.29
CA PHE A 253 -6.36 13.69 9.28
C PHE A 253 -6.91 14.08 10.65
N SER A 254 -7.53 13.15 11.37
CA SER A 254 -8.03 13.42 12.71
C SER A 254 -6.90 13.82 13.67
N THR A 255 -5.77 13.10 13.63
CA THR A 255 -4.61 13.41 14.47
C THR A 255 -3.94 14.72 14.03
N TYR A 256 -3.84 14.95 12.72
CA TYR A 256 -3.25 16.15 12.17
C TYR A 256 -4.03 17.39 12.62
N ASN A 257 -5.35 17.42 12.41
CA ASN A 257 -6.20 18.55 12.76
C ASN A 257 -6.22 18.80 14.28
N TYR A 258 -6.34 17.74 15.08
CA TYR A 258 -6.31 17.87 16.54
C TYR A 258 -5.00 18.50 17.04
N LEU A 259 -3.85 18.06 16.52
CA LEU A 259 -2.56 18.63 16.93
C LEU A 259 -2.34 20.04 16.34
N GLU A 260 -2.91 20.32 15.17
CA GLU A 260 -2.91 21.67 14.60
C GLU A 260 -3.66 22.66 15.50
N ASP A 261 -4.80 22.24 16.07
CA ASP A 261 -5.62 23.10 16.94
C ASP A 261 -5.01 23.27 18.34
N VAL A 262 -4.34 22.24 18.87
CA VAL A 262 -3.83 22.22 20.25
C VAL A 262 -2.42 22.79 20.38
N LEU A 263 -1.57 22.64 19.36
CA LEU A 263 -0.19 23.11 19.42
C LEU A 263 -0.10 24.63 19.15
N PRO A 264 0.78 25.34 19.89
CA PRO A 264 0.92 26.80 19.75
C PRO A 264 1.26 27.21 18.33
N GLU A 265 0.79 28.39 17.94
CA GLU A 265 1.10 28.95 16.63
C GLU A 265 2.60 29.21 16.49
N ALA A 266 3.12 28.87 15.31
CA ALA A 266 4.53 29.07 15.00
C ALA A 266 4.73 30.41 14.30
N HIS A 267 5.70 31.20 14.74
CA HIS A 267 5.93 32.55 14.24
C HIS A 267 7.10 32.59 13.26
N THR A 268 8.18 31.86 13.56
CA THR A 268 9.35 31.78 12.66
C THR A 268 9.20 30.70 11.59
N THR A 269 9.94 30.83 10.49
CA THR A 269 9.96 29.81 9.44
C THR A 269 10.38 28.45 10.00
N PHE A 270 11.44 28.41 10.82
CA PHE A 270 11.93 27.17 11.41
C PHE A 270 10.89 26.51 12.33
N GLU A 271 10.19 27.29 13.16
CA GLU A 271 9.09 26.78 13.99
C GLU A 271 7.94 26.24 13.14
N LYS A 272 7.55 26.94 12.07
CA LYS A 272 6.48 26.49 11.16
C LYS A 272 6.84 25.15 10.52
N LEU A 273 8.09 24.99 10.09
CA LEU A 273 8.57 23.74 9.52
C LEU A 273 8.64 22.62 10.55
N SER A 274 9.19 22.90 11.73
CA SER A 274 9.34 21.92 12.81
C SER A 274 7.99 21.45 13.35
N ARG A 275 7.05 22.37 13.53
CA ARG A 275 5.66 22.09 13.95
C ARG A 275 4.95 21.21 12.93
N ARG A 276 4.98 21.57 11.64
CA ARG A 276 4.37 20.77 10.56
C ARG A 276 5.00 19.39 10.44
N ALA A 277 6.31 19.29 10.59
CA ALA A 277 7.04 18.02 10.56
C ALA A 277 6.65 17.12 11.73
N PHE A 278 6.56 17.68 12.95
CA PHE A 278 6.16 16.96 14.14
C PHE A 278 4.72 16.45 14.04
N ILE A 279 3.76 17.32 13.69
CA ILE A 279 2.35 16.95 13.53
C ILE A 279 2.23 15.85 12.45
N GLY A 280 2.87 16.05 11.30
CA GLY A 280 2.86 15.08 10.20
C GLY A 280 3.48 13.73 10.59
N PHE A 281 4.51 13.74 11.43
CA PHE A 281 5.13 12.53 11.98
C PHE A 281 4.17 11.78 12.91
N VAL A 282 3.60 12.44 13.91
CA VAL A 282 2.69 11.82 14.88
C VAL A 282 1.44 11.28 14.17
N ALA A 283 0.86 12.05 13.26
CA ALA A 283 -0.26 11.60 12.43
C ALA A 283 0.11 10.34 11.59
N SER A 284 1.33 10.29 11.06
CA SER A 284 1.82 9.11 10.32
C SER A 284 1.99 7.89 11.21
N VAL A 285 2.53 8.05 12.42
CA VAL A 285 2.69 6.95 13.39
C VAL A 285 1.33 6.34 13.78
N VAL A 286 0.35 7.19 14.11
CA VAL A 286 -1.01 6.74 14.48
C VAL A 286 -1.66 5.99 13.30
N SER A 287 -1.64 6.61 12.11
CA SER A 287 -2.19 6.03 10.88
C SER A 287 -1.54 4.69 10.50
N ASP A 288 -0.21 4.61 10.58
CA ASP A 288 0.53 3.41 10.22
C ASP A 288 0.27 2.28 11.22
N THR A 289 0.14 2.60 12.50
CA THR A 289 -0.18 1.61 13.55
C THR A 289 -1.56 1.00 13.33
N ILE A 290 -2.58 1.83 13.10
CA ILE A 290 -3.97 1.36 12.90
C ILE A 290 -4.10 0.58 11.59
N SER A 291 -3.42 1.01 10.53
CA SER A 291 -3.52 0.38 9.21
C SER A 291 -2.56 -0.80 8.98
N ASN A 292 -1.66 -1.11 9.91
CA ASN A 292 -0.56 -2.06 9.64
C ASN A 292 -1.07 -3.48 9.32
N SER A 293 -2.06 -3.98 10.06
CA SER A 293 -2.59 -5.34 9.87
C SER A 293 -3.13 -5.58 8.47
N LEU A 294 -3.87 -4.60 7.92
CA LEU A 294 -4.37 -4.63 6.55
C LEU A 294 -3.22 -4.63 5.53
N ARG A 295 -2.11 -3.96 5.84
CA ARG A 295 -0.91 -3.94 4.98
C ARG A 295 -0.14 -5.24 5.02
N VAL A 296 -0.05 -5.89 6.19
CA VAL A 296 0.54 -7.23 6.32
C VAL A 296 -0.26 -8.21 5.48
N VAL A 297 -1.59 -8.26 5.68
CA VAL A 297 -2.49 -9.17 4.93
C VAL A 297 -2.46 -8.87 3.42
N LYS A 298 -2.47 -7.59 3.04
CA LYS A 298 -2.32 -7.14 1.65
C LYS A 298 -1.04 -7.71 1.06
N THR A 299 0.11 -7.39 1.64
CA THR A 299 1.41 -7.73 1.08
C THR A 299 1.60 -9.24 1.03
N TYR A 300 1.23 -9.95 2.10
CA TYR A 300 1.28 -11.41 2.16
C TYR A 300 0.52 -12.02 0.99
N ARG A 301 -0.74 -11.61 0.77
CA ARG A 301 -1.54 -12.10 -0.36
C ARG A 301 -0.98 -11.69 -1.72
N GLN A 302 -0.51 -10.45 -1.84
CA GLN A 302 -0.08 -9.86 -3.12
C GLN A 302 1.18 -10.52 -3.65
N VAL A 303 2.11 -10.92 -2.78
CA VAL A 303 3.40 -11.49 -3.17
C VAL A 303 3.44 -13.02 -3.03
N ASN A 304 2.38 -13.66 -2.55
CA ASN A 304 2.30 -15.11 -2.48
C ASN A 304 2.31 -15.72 -3.89
N ASP A 305 2.90 -16.90 -4.01
CA ASP A 305 3.08 -17.58 -5.30
C ASP A 305 1.74 -18.16 -5.79
N THR A 306 0.92 -18.63 -4.85
CA THR A 306 -0.42 -19.16 -5.09
C THR A 306 -1.50 -18.16 -4.67
N ARG A 307 -2.70 -18.34 -5.23
CA ARG A 307 -3.86 -17.54 -4.85
C ARG A 307 -4.28 -17.88 -3.43
N ILE A 308 -4.17 -16.90 -2.53
CA ILE A 308 -4.66 -17.01 -1.15
C ILE A 308 -5.77 -15.98 -0.88
N GLY A 309 -6.77 -16.38 -0.10
CA GLY A 309 -7.82 -15.48 0.40
C GLY A 309 -7.29 -14.53 1.49
N TYR A 310 -8.04 -13.47 1.82
CA TYR A 310 -7.63 -12.55 2.89
C TYR A 310 -7.65 -13.21 4.28
N VAL A 311 -8.69 -14.00 4.56
CA VAL A 311 -8.82 -14.72 5.83
C VAL A 311 -7.71 -15.76 5.98
N ALA A 312 -7.44 -16.53 4.91
CA ALA A 312 -6.35 -17.50 4.89
C ALA A 312 -4.98 -16.81 5.05
N ALA A 313 -4.75 -15.67 4.39
CA ALA A 313 -3.51 -14.90 4.58
C ALA A 313 -3.35 -14.43 6.03
N ALA A 314 -4.40 -13.90 6.65
CA ALA A 314 -4.37 -13.49 8.05
C ALA A 314 -4.13 -14.69 8.98
N ARG A 315 -4.81 -15.82 8.73
CA ARG A 315 -4.66 -17.06 9.49
C ARG A 315 -3.22 -17.58 9.42
N ASN A 316 -2.63 -17.68 8.24
CA ASN A 316 -1.25 -18.15 8.07
C ASN A 316 -0.25 -17.22 8.77
N VAL A 317 -0.50 -15.91 8.78
CA VAL A 317 0.33 -14.95 9.53
C VAL A 317 0.21 -15.15 11.03
N ILE A 318 -1.01 -15.36 11.55
CA ILE A 318 -1.26 -15.61 12.98
C ILE A 318 -0.69 -16.98 13.40
N GLU A 319 -0.81 -18.01 12.57
CA GLU A 319 -0.25 -19.32 12.87
C GLU A 319 1.28 -19.29 12.92
N ALA A 320 1.92 -18.48 12.09
CA ALA A 320 3.38 -18.34 12.08
C ALA A 320 3.91 -17.45 13.22
N ASP A 321 3.32 -16.27 13.43
CA ASP A 321 3.90 -15.21 14.28
C ASP A 321 2.92 -14.67 15.35
N GLY A 322 1.74 -15.28 15.47
CA GLY A 322 0.69 -14.82 16.36
C GLY A 322 0.09 -13.46 15.97
N TRP A 323 -0.68 -12.91 16.91
CA TRP A 323 -1.27 -11.57 16.78
C TRP A 323 -0.22 -10.46 16.70
N ALA A 324 0.93 -10.64 17.36
CA ALA A 324 2.06 -9.73 17.28
C ALA A 324 2.61 -9.64 15.84
N GLY A 325 2.64 -10.74 15.10
CA GLY A 325 2.99 -10.74 13.69
C GLY A 325 1.98 -10.00 12.82
N LEU A 326 0.70 -10.28 13.00
CA LEU A 326 -0.36 -9.63 12.21
C LEU A 326 -0.39 -8.11 12.43
N LEU A 327 -0.24 -7.64 13.68
CA LEU A 327 -0.32 -6.21 14.01
C LEU A 327 1.03 -5.49 13.87
N GLY A 328 2.15 -6.18 14.09
CA GLY A 328 3.46 -5.55 14.31
C GLY A 328 4.53 -5.80 13.24
N ARG A 329 4.36 -6.79 12.34
CA ARG A 329 5.34 -7.06 11.25
C ARG A 329 5.67 -5.76 10.53
N GLY A 330 6.97 -5.47 10.35
CA GLY A 330 7.45 -4.31 9.58
C GLY A 330 7.10 -2.92 10.13
N LEU A 331 6.36 -2.79 11.24
CA LEU A 331 5.86 -1.50 11.74
C LEU A 331 7.00 -0.54 12.12
N LYS A 332 8.04 -1.04 12.80
CA LYS A 332 9.22 -0.24 13.18
C LYS A 332 9.92 0.34 11.94
N THR A 333 10.21 -0.51 10.96
CA THR A 333 10.82 -0.10 9.68
C THR A 333 9.95 0.90 8.94
N ARG A 334 8.63 0.73 9.00
CA ARG A 334 7.66 1.64 8.40
C ARG A 334 7.67 3.02 9.06
N ILE A 335 7.66 3.08 10.38
CA ILE A 335 7.72 4.33 11.15
C ILE A 335 9.02 5.07 10.80
N LEU A 336 10.15 4.36 10.72
CA LEU A 336 11.42 4.96 10.26
C LEU A 336 11.31 5.47 8.82
N ALA A 337 10.85 4.63 7.89
CA ALA A 337 10.73 4.99 6.48
C ALA A 337 9.81 6.20 6.27
N ASN A 338 8.71 6.30 7.02
CA ASN A 338 7.78 7.41 6.89
C ASN A 338 8.21 8.65 7.66
N GLY A 339 8.85 8.48 8.82
CA GLY A 339 9.36 9.59 9.63
C GLY A 339 10.46 10.35 8.93
N PHE A 340 11.35 9.68 8.21
CA PHE A 340 12.36 10.35 7.39
C PHE A 340 11.80 10.88 6.06
N ALA A 341 10.80 10.20 5.48
CA ALA A 341 10.35 10.53 4.13
C ALA A 341 9.18 11.52 4.05
N ARG A 342 8.47 11.82 5.15
CA ARG A 342 7.28 12.70 5.15
C ARG A 342 7.34 13.97 6.00
N PRO A 343 8.45 14.45 6.59
CA PRO A 343 8.39 15.62 7.47
C PRO A 343 7.97 16.92 6.77
N HIS A 344 8.01 17.01 5.43
CA HIS A 344 7.76 18.27 4.73
C HIS A 344 6.81 18.18 3.51
N ILE A 345 6.50 16.98 3.01
CA ILE A 345 5.91 16.80 1.67
C ILE A 345 4.38 16.98 1.66
N LEU A 346 3.71 16.97 2.83
CA LEU A 346 2.24 17.15 2.94
C LEU A 346 1.80 18.61 3.18
N SER A 347 2.76 19.53 3.30
CA SER A 347 2.53 20.93 3.68
C SER A 347 1.59 21.76 2.77
N PRO A 348 1.37 21.49 1.47
CA PRO A 348 0.43 22.33 0.71
C PRO A 348 -1.04 21.90 0.81
N LEU A 349 -1.34 20.70 1.33
CA LEU A 349 -2.67 20.09 1.23
C LEU A 349 -3.42 19.96 2.55
N ALA A 350 -2.78 20.29 3.67
CA ALA A 350 -3.43 20.31 4.99
C ALA A 350 -4.10 21.66 5.32
N VAL A 351 -4.43 22.46 4.29
CA VAL A 351 -5.30 23.62 4.44
C VAL A 351 -6.70 23.21 4.05
N LEU A 352 -7.36 22.47 4.95
CA LEU A 352 -8.80 22.66 5.09
C LEU A 352 -8.95 23.98 5.87
N PRO A 353 -9.59 25.01 5.30
CA PRO A 353 -9.97 26.20 6.05
C PRO A 353 -11.04 25.86 7.09
#